data_AF-A0A7S3BT56-F1
#
_entry.id   AF-A0A7S3BT56-F1
#
_cell.length_a   1.000
_cell.length_b   1.000
_cell.length_c   1.000
_cell.angle_alpha   90.00
_cell.angle_beta   90.00
_cell.angle_gamma   90.00
#
_symmetry.space_group_name_H-M   'P 1'
#
loop_
_entity.id
_entity.type
_entity.pdbx_description
1 polymer ?
#
loop_
_entity_poly.entity_id
_entity_poly.type
_entity_poly.pdbx_seq_one_letter_code
_entity_poly.pdbx_strand_id
1 'polypeptide(L)'
;VRSPPQGGHAQTREGFCLAAPDALQAFRVPFDNFAGIVASAASTHGISPLQLVVDAVTNTRDYTAFGSPIIHTTLHFKWISFARRAFRYQIIFFMIHLGVATAHNYVAATTLKTSVRDLLGMDNTKPHYALLLMWLETTLVSIWFGYGEVTELKLHGLVRYSRQFTNILDVVIVIFQLTTNVLFWLRDDKMISEAGIDGRPIGVLLSMHACSVLFLFLRLLAFFQGVPRLGSLIHSLYRIFFEIAPFLCVTIVVTLGFSAAFAILFTQLGIYGFSSFRMSVYTTLNMGLYGEYTEYENEYKTIASKWQVMVMLEVYLAINQVIFLNLIISILSDVRDRVSQLSHLVTAYERAKIVLNAERIASETAGLRGERHLHIQSLLDEGISGISRAVKIDKFSQGRTSVMLKRLTSFISPPKLDSVAIQPRWLHVLVPAARVRASTTNPWN
;
A
#
# COMPACT_ATOMS: atom_id res chain seq x y z
N VAL A 1 -40.27 -40.64 -13.69
CA VAL A 1 -39.97 -41.76 -12.76
C VAL A 1 -39.21 -42.84 -13.51
N ARG A 2 -37.87 -42.79 -13.46
CA ARG A 2 -36.95 -43.87 -13.83
C ARG A 2 -35.87 -43.87 -12.74
N SER A 3 -35.66 -45.02 -12.12
CA SER A 3 -34.66 -45.21 -11.07
C SER A 3 -33.24 -45.05 -11.61
N PRO A 4 -32.30 -44.45 -10.84
CA PRO A 4 -30.90 -44.45 -11.21
C PRO A 4 -30.24 -45.78 -10.81
N PRO A 5 -29.13 -46.15 -11.47
CA PRO A 5 -28.41 -47.37 -11.17
C PRO A 5 -27.65 -47.23 -9.85
N GLN A 6 -27.77 -48.26 -9.01
CA GLN A 6 -26.92 -48.46 -7.84
C GLN A 6 -25.62 -49.13 -8.30
N GLY A 7 -24.48 -48.63 -7.82
CA GLY A 7 -23.20 -49.35 -7.89
C GLY A 7 -22.07 -48.54 -8.50
N GLY A 8 -21.42 -47.72 -7.67
CA GLY A 8 -20.16 -47.08 -7.99
C GLY A 8 -19.85 -46.03 -6.94
N HIS A 9 -18.86 -46.29 -6.08
CA HIS A 9 -18.24 -45.27 -5.25
C HIS A 9 -17.49 -44.28 -6.15
N ALA A 10 -18.25 -43.42 -6.83
CA ALA A 10 -17.73 -42.18 -7.36
C ALA A 10 -17.37 -41.34 -6.13
N GLN A 11 -16.08 -41.11 -5.90
CA GLN A 11 -15.65 -39.88 -5.26
C GLN A 11 -16.34 -38.75 -6.01
N THR A 12 -17.42 -38.24 -5.44
CA THR A 12 -18.06 -37.04 -5.91
C THR A 12 -17.00 -35.96 -5.83
N ARG A 13 -16.40 -35.61 -6.98
CA ARG A 13 -15.69 -34.35 -7.15
C ARG A 13 -16.68 -33.27 -6.73
N GLU A 14 -16.50 -32.78 -5.52
CA GLU A 14 -17.36 -31.76 -4.95
C GLU A 14 -17.30 -30.53 -5.86
N GLY A 15 -18.44 -30.23 -6.49
CA GLY A 15 -18.83 -28.86 -6.83
C GLY A 15 -18.16 -28.19 -8.02
N PHE A 16 -18.22 -28.76 -9.22
CA PHE A 16 -18.18 -27.93 -10.43
C PHE A 16 -19.35 -28.29 -11.35
N CYS A 17 -20.45 -27.55 -11.22
CA CYS A 17 -21.42 -27.48 -12.32
C CYS A 17 -20.78 -26.62 -13.43
N LEU A 18 -20.43 -27.28 -14.54
CA LEU A 18 -20.15 -26.66 -15.83
C LEU A 18 -21.41 -25.92 -16.28
N ALA A 19 -21.54 -24.68 -15.86
CA ALA A 19 -22.67 -23.83 -16.22
C ALA A 19 -22.27 -22.92 -17.39
N ALA A 20 -23.25 -22.59 -18.22
CA ALA A 20 -23.14 -21.68 -19.37
C ALA A 20 -22.41 -20.37 -19.00
N PRO A 21 -21.77 -19.66 -19.96
CA PRO A 21 -20.98 -18.45 -19.70
C PRO A 21 -21.68 -17.40 -18.82
N ASP A 22 -23.01 -17.35 -18.85
CA ASP A 22 -23.84 -16.39 -18.12
C ASP A 22 -24.51 -16.95 -16.85
N ALA A 23 -24.24 -18.21 -16.49
CA ALA A 23 -24.91 -18.84 -15.35
C ALA A 23 -24.25 -18.44 -14.01
N LEU A 24 -25.06 -18.27 -12.97
CA LEU A 24 -24.58 -18.08 -11.60
C LEU A 24 -24.06 -19.42 -11.05
N GLN A 25 -22.78 -19.50 -10.69
CA GLN A 25 -22.18 -20.61 -9.96
C GLN A 25 -22.35 -20.44 -8.45
N ALA A 26 -22.93 -21.45 -7.79
CA ALA A 26 -23.01 -21.49 -6.34
C ALA A 26 -21.71 -22.03 -5.73
N PHE A 27 -20.94 -21.19 -5.06
CA PHE A 27 -19.84 -21.59 -4.19
C PHE A 27 -20.36 -21.99 -2.82
N ARG A 28 -19.96 -23.18 -2.35
CA ARG A 28 -20.21 -23.60 -0.97
C ARG A 28 -19.00 -23.22 -0.14
N VAL A 29 -19.18 -22.31 0.82
CA VAL A 29 -18.12 -21.94 1.77
C VAL A 29 -18.46 -22.53 3.13
N PRO A 30 -17.58 -23.36 3.73
CA PRO A 30 -17.83 -23.91 5.05
C PRO A 30 -17.84 -22.80 6.10
N PHE A 31 -18.82 -22.85 7.02
CA PHE A 31 -18.97 -21.89 8.11
C PHE A 31 -17.74 -21.86 9.03
N ASP A 32 -17.02 -22.98 9.10
CA ASP A 32 -15.84 -23.15 9.96
C ASP A 32 -14.68 -22.23 9.56
N ASN A 33 -14.63 -21.77 8.30
CA ASN A 33 -13.65 -20.78 7.81
C ASN A 33 -14.23 -19.36 7.67
N PHE A 34 -15.38 -19.07 8.29
CA PHE A 34 -16.01 -17.75 8.18
C PHE A 34 -15.13 -16.63 8.76
N ALA A 35 -14.38 -16.94 9.82
CA ALA A 35 -13.42 -16.02 10.41
C ALA A 35 -12.12 -15.89 9.59
N GLY A 36 -11.81 -16.86 8.72
CA GLY A 36 -10.55 -16.92 7.95
C GLY A 36 -9.29 -17.17 8.78
N ILE A 37 -9.45 -17.50 10.07
CA ILE A 37 -8.37 -17.72 11.03
C ILE A 37 -7.93 -19.19 11.04
N VAL A 38 -8.84 -20.11 10.72
CA VAL A 38 -8.57 -21.55 10.78
C VAL A 38 -8.14 -22.01 9.40
N ALA A 39 -6.83 -22.10 9.18
CA ALA A 39 -6.25 -22.85 8.08
C ALA A 39 -6.51 -24.35 8.32
N SER A 40 -7.75 -24.79 8.14
CA SER A 40 -8.06 -26.22 8.22
C SER A 40 -7.47 -26.88 6.98
N ALA A 41 -6.65 -27.91 7.19
CA ALA A 41 -6.09 -28.73 6.11
C ALA A 41 -7.17 -29.30 5.16
N ALA A 42 -8.44 -29.31 5.59
CA ALA A 42 -9.58 -29.74 4.79
C ALA A 42 -10.20 -28.65 3.90
N SER A 43 -9.97 -27.35 4.17
CA SER A 43 -10.43 -26.29 3.27
C SER A 43 -9.42 -26.08 2.16
N THR A 44 -9.61 -26.77 1.04
CA THR A 44 -8.76 -26.70 -0.16
C THR A 44 -8.69 -25.30 -0.77
N HIS A 45 -9.56 -24.38 -0.35
CA HIS A 45 -9.53 -22.96 -0.70
C HIS A 45 -9.60 -22.11 0.59
N GLY A 46 -8.44 -21.69 1.10
CA GLY A 46 -8.31 -20.82 2.28
C GLY A 46 -8.78 -19.37 2.05
N ILE A 47 -9.77 -19.15 1.18
CA ILE A 47 -10.28 -17.83 0.82
C ILE A 47 -11.45 -17.48 1.73
N SER A 48 -11.37 -16.37 2.45
CA SER A 48 -12.46 -15.95 3.33
C SER A 48 -13.66 -15.43 2.51
N PRO A 49 -14.92 -15.62 2.96
CA PRO A 49 -16.09 -15.09 2.27
C PRO A 49 -16.00 -13.57 2.04
N LEU A 50 -15.41 -12.84 2.99
CA LEU A 50 -15.19 -11.41 2.88
C LEU A 50 -14.21 -11.07 1.75
N GLN A 51 -13.17 -11.88 1.55
CA GLN A 51 -12.23 -11.73 0.44
C GLN A 51 -12.93 -11.89 -0.91
N LEU A 52 -13.79 -12.89 -1.06
CA LEU A 52 -14.58 -13.07 -2.29
C LEU A 52 -15.45 -11.85 -2.61
N VAL A 53 -16.08 -11.26 -1.59
CA VAL A 53 -16.88 -10.03 -1.73
C VAL A 53 -15.98 -8.85 -2.12
N VAL A 54 -14.86 -8.65 -1.42
CA VAL A 54 -13.91 -7.56 -1.70
C VAL A 54 -13.34 -7.68 -3.12
N ASP A 55 -12.93 -8.88 -3.54
CA ASP A 55 -12.47 -9.13 -4.90
C ASP A 55 -13.58 -8.90 -5.92
N ALA A 56 -14.82 -9.29 -5.60
CA ALA A 56 -15.95 -9.06 -6.48
C ALA A 56 -16.22 -7.57 -6.70
N VAL A 57 -16.26 -6.79 -5.62
CA VAL A 57 -16.46 -5.33 -5.63
C VAL A 57 -15.28 -4.60 -6.28
N THR A 58 -14.04 -5.05 -6.05
CA THR A 58 -12.86 -4.47 -6.71
C THR A 58 -12.95 -4.57 -8.23
N ASN A 59 -13.51 -5.68 -8.73
CA ASN A 59 -13.66 -5.93 -10.15
C ASN A 59 -14.92 -5.31 -10.77
N THR A 60 -16.06 -5.27 -10.06
CA THR A 60 -17.31 -4.67 -10.59
C THR A 60 -17.44 -3.18 -10.32
N ARG A 61 -16.75 -2.66 -9.29
CA ARG A 61 -16.99 -1.35 -8.68
C ARG A 61 -18.42 -1.17 -8.15
N ASP A 62 -19.12 -2.27 -7.88
CA ASP A 62 -20.46 -2.25 -7.29
C ASP A 62 -20.36 -2.47 -5.77
N TYR A 63 -20.60 -1.41 -5.00
CA TYR A 63 -20.49 -1.42 -3.54
C TYR A 63 -21.77 -1.89 -2.83
N THR A 64 -22.85 -2.17 -3.56
CA THR A 64 -24.16 -2.56 -2.97
C THR A 64 -24.09 -3.81 -2.11
N ALA A 65 -23.14 -4.71 -2.39
CA ALA A 65 -22.88 -5.90 -1.58
C ALA A 65 -22.59 -5.54 -0.10
N PHE A 66 -21.92 -4.42 0.16
CA PHE A 66 -21.65 -3.95 1.53
C PHE A 66 -22.88 -3.39 2.25
N GLY A 67 -23.99 -3.19 1.54
CA GLY A 67 -25.28 -2.84 2.13
C GLY A 67 -25.98 -4.04 2.79
N SER A 68 -25.50 -5.26 2.56
CA SER A 68 -26.05 -6.46 3.20
C SER A 68 -25.78 -6.47 4.70
N PRO A 69 -26.82 -6.71 5.55
CA PRO A 69 -26.66 -6.79 7.01
C PRO A 69 -25.64 -7.84 7.46
N ILE A 70 -25.49 -8.93 6.69
CA ILE A 70 -24.57 -10.03 7.00
C ILE A 70 -23.11 -9.57 6.86
N ILE A 71 -22.79 -8.90 5.75
CA ILE A 71 -21.43 -8.37 5.50
C ILE A 71 -21.10 -7.30 6.52
N HIS A 72 -22.03 -6.39 6.80
CA HIS A 72 -21.84 -5.35 7.82
C HIS A 72 -21.56 -5.94 9.21
N THR A 73 -22.34 -6.92 9.64
CA THR A 73 -22.17 -7.58 10.96
C THR A 73 -20.84 -8.33 11.03
N THR A 74 -20.47 -9.03 9.96
CA THR A 74 -19.20 -9.77 9.86
C THR A 74 -18.00 -8.82 9.93
N LEU A 75 -18.06 -7.73 9.17
CA LEU A 75 -17.02 -6.72 9.15
C LEU A 75 -16.87 -6.06 10.53
N HIS A 76 -17.99 -5.71 11.16
CA HIS A 76 -18.02 -5.11 12.49
C HIS A 76 -17.40 -6.04 13.55
N PHE A 77 -17.76 -7.33 13.53
CA PHE A 77 -17.20 -8.34 14.40
C PHE A 77 -15.67 -8.42 14.23
N LYS A 78 -15.17 -8.67 13.00
CA LYS A 78 -13.72 -8.79 12.73
C LYS A 78 -12.96 -7.51 13.09
N TRP A 79 -13.55 -6.35 12.84
CA TRP A 79 -12.96 -5.07 13.18
C TRP A 79 -12.73 -4.93 14.69
N ILE A 80 -13.73 -5.24 15.50
CA ILE A 80 -13.63 -5.17 16.97
C ILE A 80 -12.67 -6.23 17.51
N SER A 81 -12.72 -7.45 16.98
CA SER A 81 -11.95 -8.57 17.53
C SER A 81 -10.44 -8.41 17.38
N PHE A 82 -9.95 -8.01 16.20
CA PHE A 82 -8.49 -7.94 15.97
C PHE A 82 -8.05 -6.77 15.09
N ALA A 83 -8.78 -6.44 14.02
CA ALA A 83 -8.26 -5.51 13.01
C ALA A 83 -8.06 -4.09 13.57
N ARG A 84 -8.93 -3.61 14.47
CA ARG A 84 -8.77 -2.29 15.12
C ARG A 84 -7.46 -2.18 15.89
N ARG A 85 -7.04 -3.26 16.56
CA ARG A 85 -5.80 -3.28 17.34
C ARG A 85 -4.59 -3.32 16.41
N ALA A 86 -4.60 -4.18 15.40
CA ALA A 86 -3.54 -4.24 14.39
C ALA A 86 -3.36 -2.90 13.66
N PHE A 87 -4.47 -2.30 13.22
CA PHE A 87 -4.48 -1.00 12.57
C PHE A 87 -3.93 0.12 13.47
N ARG A 88 -4.30 0.14 14.75
CA ARG A 88 -3.76 1.11 15.71
C ARG A 88 -2.24 0.96 15.87
N TYR A 89 -1.73 -0.27 15.95
CA TYR A 89 -0.28 -0.51 16.03
C TYR A 89 0.43 -0.07 14.75
N GLN A 90 -0.14 -0.33 13.57
CA GLN A 90 0.42 0.12 12.30
C GLN A 90 0.51 1.66 12.22
N ILE A 91 -0.54 2.37 12.64
CA ILE A 91 -0.52 3.84 12.70
C ILE A 91 0.57 4.32 13.66
N ILE A 92 0.62 3.79 14.88
CA ILE A 92 1.61 4.24 15.88
C ILE A 92 3.03 3.99 15.37
N PHE A 93 3.29 2.80 14.85
CA PHE A 93 4.58 2.44 14.25
C PHE A 93 4.95 3.40 13.12
N PHE A 94 4.01 3.66 12.20
CA PHE A 94 4.23 4.60 11.10
C PHE A 94 4.47 6.03 11.58
N MET A 95 3.74 6.51 12.61
CA MET A 95 3.95 7.85 13.16
C MET A 95 5.33 8.00 13.81
N ILE A 96 5.82 6.95 14.50
CA ILE A 96 7.17 6.93 15.04
C ILE A 96 8.18 6.99 13.90
N HIS A 97 8.03 6.13 12.89
CA HIS A 97 8.91 6.12 11.72
C HIS A 97 8.89 7.45 10.95
N LEU A 98 7.72 8.06 10.75
CA LEU A 98 7.56 9.37 10.13
C LEU A 98 8.33 10.44 10.91
N GLY A 99 8.26 10.43 12.24
CA GLY A 99 9.01 11.33 13.10
C GLY A 99 10.53 11.14 12.99
N VAL A 100 10.99 9.89 13.06
CA VAL A 100 12.42 9.54 12.94
C VAL A 100 12.96 9.87 11.55
N ALA A 101 12.23 9.53 10.49
CA ALA A 101 12.61 9.84 9.11
C ALA A 101 12.62 11.36 8.85
N THR A 102 11.66 12.11 9.37
CA THR A 102 11.65 13.58 9.23
C THR A 102 12.83 14.20 9.98
N ALA A 103 13.10 13.76 11.21
CA ALA A 103 14.25 14.20 11.99
C ALA A 103 15.58 13.84 11.30
N HIS A 104 15.69 12.62 10.76
CA HIS A 104 16.85 12.18 9.98
C HIS A 104 17.08 13.09 8.77
N ASN A 105 16.07 13.26 7.90
CA ASN A 105 16.18 14.06 6.68
C ASN A 105 16.51 15.54 7.02
N TYR A 106 15.92 16.10 8.08
CA TYR A 106 16.22 17.46 8.53
C TYR A 106 17.65 17.59 9.06
N VAL A 107 18.09 16.72 9.98
CA VAL A 107 19.45 16.78 10.54
C VAL A 107 20.50 16.47 9.46
N ALA A 108 20.24 15.50 8.58
CA ALA A 108 21.09 15.19 7.43
C ALA A 108 21.26 16.40 6.49
N ALA A 109 20.16 17.12 6.21
CA ALA A 109 20.19 18.35 5.42
C ALA A 109 21.02 19.46 6.09
N THR A 110 20.92 19.62 7.41
CA THR A 110 21.71 20.63 8.14
C THR A 110 23.20 20.27 8.26
N THR A 111 23.52 18.97 8.26
CA THR A 111 24.90 18.46 8.34
C THR A 111 25.54 18.26 6.97
N LEU A 112 24.95 18.78 5.88
CA LEU A 112 25.54 18.68 4.54
C LEU A 112 26.93 19.30 4.43
N LYS A 113 27.30 20.22 5.33
CA LYS A 113 28.62 20.86 5.35
C LYS A 113 29.71 20.05 6.06
N THR A 114 29.35 19.03 6.85
CA THR A 114 30.33 18.24 7.61
C THR A 114 30.75 17.02 6.80
N SER A 115 32.03 16.67 6.79
CA SER A 115 32.47 15.46 6.08
C SER A 115 31.92 14.21 6.78
N VAL A 116 31.84 13.09 6.06
CA VAL A 116 31.46 11.80 6.65
C VAL A 116 32.46 11.38 7.74
N ARG A 117 33.73 11.78 7.60
CA ARG A 117 34.77 11.53 8.62
C ARG A 117 34.51 12.27 9.93
N ASP A 118 34.07 13.53 9.83
CA ASP A 118 33.65 14.32 11.00
C ASP A 118 32.43 13.70 11.69
N LEU A 119 31.47 13.19 10.91
CA LEU A 119 30.28 12.53 11.46
C LEU A 119 30.62 11.29 12.30
N LEU A 120 31.67 10.56 11.88
CA LEU A 120 32.20 9.39 12.59
C LEU A 120 33.12 9.77 13.77
N GLY A 121 33.42 11.05 13.96
CA GLY A 121 34.30 11.55 15.02
C GLY A 121 35.77 11.19 14.81
N MET A 122 36.20 10.97 13.56
CA MET A 122 37.60 10.65 13.26
C MET A 122 38.54 11.85 13.46
N ASP A 123 38.03 13.08 13.28
CA ASP A 123 38.82 14.32 13.33
C ASP A 123 38.66 15.09 14.67
N ASN A 124 38.59 14.38 15.80
CA ASN A 124 38.39 14.92 17.16
C ASN A 124 37.07 15.69 17.39
N THR A 125 36.12 15.63 16.45
CA THR A 125 34.76 16.13 16.60
C THR A 125 33.89 15.13 17.36
N LYS A 126 32.86 15.60 18.08
CA LYS A 126 31.97 14.70 18.82
C LYS A 126 31.15 13.87 17.80
N PRO A 127 31.23 12.53 17.83
CA PRO A 127 30.53 11.68 16.89
C PRO A 127 29.01 11.89 16.97
N HIS A 128 28.36 11.97 15.81
CA HIS A 128 26.92 12.17 15.70
C HIS A 128 26.16 10.84 15.75
N TYR A 129 26.30 10.07 16.83
CA TYR A 129 25.69 8.74 16.98
C TYR A 129 24.17 8.72 16.76
N ALA A 130 23.48 9.80 17.15
CA ALA A 130 22.05 9.94 16.91
C ALA A 130 21.71 9.93 15.41
N LEU A 131 22.52 10.59 14.57
CA LEU A 131 22.30 10.62 13.13
C LEU A 131 22.50 9.23 12.50
N LEU A 132 23.52 8.50 12.96
CA LEU A 132 23.78 7.12 12.53
C LEU A 132 22.65 6.17 12.93
N LEU A 133 22.13 6.31 14.15
CA LEU A 133 21.00 5.51 14.63
C LEU A 133 19.72 5.78 13.83
N MET A 134 19.41 7.06 13.55
CA MET A 134 18.27 7.43 12.72
C MET A 134 18.43 6.95 11.27
N TRP A 135 19.63 7.03 10.71
CA TRP A 135 19.92 6.48 9.38
C TRP A 135 19.72 4.96 9.34
N LEU A 136 20.21 4.24 10.35
CA LEU A 136 20.08 2.79 10.43
C LEU A 136 18.62 2.38 10.55
N GLU A 137 17.86 3.03 11.44
CA GLU A 137 16.42 2.79 11.60
C GLU A 137 15.67 3.02 10.28
N THR A 138 15.87 4.18 9.65
CA THR A 138 15.15 4.52 8.41
C THR A 138 15.50 3.57 7.27
N THR A 139 16.75 3.13 7.18
CA THR A 139 17.20 2.16 6.17
C THR A 139 16.59 0.79 6.40
N LEU A 140 16.63 0.27 7.64
CA LEU A 140 16.08 -1.04 7.96
C LEU A 140 14.57 -1.09 7.74
N VAL A 141 13.85 -0.04 8.15
CA VAL A 141 12.40 0.05 7.95
C VAL A 141 12.07 0.20 6.46
N SER A 142 12.84 0.96 5.69
CA SER A 142 12.64 1.08 4.23
C SER A 142 12.88 -0.24 3.50
N ILE A 143 13.91 -1.01 3.89
CA ILE A 143 14.16 -2.35 3.34
C ILE A 143 13.02 -3.30 3.68
N TRP A 144 12.53 -3.26 4.93
CA TRP A 144 11.41 -4.09 5.36
C TRP A 144 10.12 -3.77 4.58
N PHE A 145 9.78 -2.48 4.40
CA PHE A 145 8.67 -2.07 3.55
C PHE A 145 8.88 -2.49 2.10
N GLY A 146 10.07 -2.27 1.53
CA GLY A 146 10.41 -2.68 0.17
C GLY A 146 10.24 -4.18 -0.06
N TYR A 147 10.62 -5.01 0.91
CA TYR A 147 10.38 -6.46 0.85
C TYR A 147 8.89 -6.81 0.83
N GLY A 148 8.09 -6.12 1.64
CA GLY A 148 6.63 -6.24 1.64
C GLY A 148 6.03 -5.92 0.27
N GLU A 149 6.42 -4.78 -0.32
CA GLU A 149 5.94 -4.34 -1.63
C GLU A 149 6.35 -5.29 -2.76
N VAL A 150 7.59 -5.80 -2.76
CA VAL A 150 8.05 -6.79 -3.75
C VAL A 150 7.26 -8.09 -3.63
N THR A 151 6.93 -8.52 -2.41
CA THR A 151 6.11 -9.72 -2.17
C THR A 151 4.69 -9.50 -2.68
N GLU A 152 4.11 -8.33 -2.40
CA GLU A 152 2.77 -7.99 -2.85
C GLU A 152 2.68 -7.85 -4.38
N LEU A 153 3.72 -7.28 -5.01
CA LEU A 153 3.87 -7.20 -6.45
C LEU A 153 3.95 -8.59 -7.09
N LYS A 154 4.70 -9.52 -6.50
CA LYS A 154 4.78 -10.92 -6.97
C LYS A 154 3.45 -11.65 -6.86
N LEU A 155 2.71 -11.44 -5.78
CA LEU A 155 1.43 -12.11 -5.53
C LEU A 155 0.30 -11.62 -6.45
N HIS A 156 0.21 -10.31 -6.70
CA HIS A 156 -0.89 -9.73 -7.47
C HIS A 156 -0.57 -9.51 -8.96
N GLY A 157 0.71 -9.51 -9.32
CA GLY A 157 1.19 -9.13 -10.65
C GLY A 157 1.23 -7.62 -10.86
N LEU A 158 2.10 -7.18 -11.77
CA LEU A 158 2.40 -5.76 -12.03
C LEU A 158 1.16 -4.92 -12.39
N VAL A 159 0.28 -5.46 -13.24
CA VAL A 159 -0.89 -4.73 -13.75
C VAL A 159 -1.95 -4.50 -12.67
N ARG A 160 -2.21 -5.49 -11.80
CA ARG A 160 -3.18 -5.35 -10.71
C ARG A 160 -2.62 -4.46 -9.61
N TYR A 161 -1.32 -4.58 -9.34
CA TYR A 161 -0.59 -3.79 -8.36
C TYR A 161 -0.57 -2.29 -8.74
N SER A 162 -0.19 -1.95 -9.97
CA SER A 162 -0.12 -0.55 -10.43
C SER A 162 -1.48 0.15 -10.51
N ARG A 163 -2.57 -0.60 -10.44
CA ARG A 163 -3.93 -0.04 -10.42
C ARG A 163 -4.27 0.60 -9.07
N GLN A 164 -3.52 0.29 -8.01
CA GLN A 164 -3.69 0.87 -6.68
C GLN A 164 -2.66 1.98 -6.46
N PHE A 165 -3.14 3.23 -6.41
CA PHE A 165 -2.28 4.40 -6.24
C PHE A 165 -1.44 4.35 -4.96
N THR A 166 -2.00 3.80 -3.88
CA THR A 166 -1.30 3.64 -2.59
C THR A 166 -0.03 2.80 -2.72
N ASN A 167 -0.08 1.76 -3.55
CA ASN A 167 1.04 0.82 -3.73
C ASN A 167 2.15 1.48 -4.56
N ILE A 168 1.80 2.25 -5.58
CA ILE A 168 2.77 3.08 -6.32
C ILE A 168 3.43 4.08 -5.37
N LEU A 169 2.64 4.75 -4.53
CA LEU A 169 3.16 5.71 -3.56
C LEU A 169 4.14 5.04 -2.57
N ASP A 170 3.85 3.82 -2.12
CA ASP A 170 4.74 3.06 -1.23
C ASP A 170 6.08 2.73 -1.89
N VAL A 171 6.06 2.29 -3.15
CA VAL A 171 7.29 2.04 -3.92
C VAL A 171 8.09 3.32 -4.11
N VAL A 172 7.43 4.43 -4.44
CA VAL A 172 8.08 5.74 -4.60
C VAL A 172 8.74 6.16 -3.29
N ILE A 173 8.06 6.02 -2.15
CA ILE A 173 8.62 6.35 -0.83
C ILE A 173 9.86 5.52 -0.53
N VAL A 174 9.79 4.19 -0.75
CA VAL A 174 10.94 3.30 -0.52
C VAL A 174 12.11 3.68 -1.42
N ILE A 175 11.87 3.95 -2.71
CA ILE A 175 12.92 4.36 -3.65
C ILE A 175 13.56 5.69 -3.23
N PHE A 176 12.75 6.72 -2.93
CA PHE A 176 13.27 8.03 -2.53
C PHE A 176 14.06 7.92 -1.22
N GLN A 177 13.54 7.24 -0.20
CA GLN A 177 14.20 7.12 1.10
C GLN A 177 15.50 6.29 1.02
N LEU A 178 15.53 5.20 0.26
CA LEU A 178 16.75 4.43 0.04
C LEU A 178 17.78 5.23 -0.77
N THR A 179 17.33 5.96 -1.79
CA THR A 179 18.20 6.81 -2.60
C THR A 179 18.82 7.92 -1.75
N THR A 180 18.03 8.60 -0.90
CA THR A 180 18.57 9.61 0.03
C THR A 180 19.56 8.99 1.01
N ASN A 181 19.28 7.80 1.52
CA ASN A 181 20.16 7.12 2.48
C ASN A 181 21.49 6.68 1.84
N VAL A 182 21.48 6.28 0.57
CA VAL A 182 22.69 5.95 -0.20
C VAL A 182 23.47 7.21 -0.55
N LEU A 183 22.80 8.24 -1.09
CA LEU A 183 23.45 9.51 -1.44
C LEU A 183 24.03 10.23 -0.22
N PHE A 184 23.45 10.06 0.96
CA PHE A 184 23.99 10.58 2.21
C PHE A 184 25.42 10.06 2.48
N TRP A 185 25.70 8.79 2.17
CA TRP A 185 27.04 8.19 2.33
C TRP A 185 27.97 8.45 1.16
N LEU A 186 27.42 8.59 -0.05
CA LEU A 186 28.18 8.90 -1.26
C LEU A 186 28.53 10.38 -1.40
N ARG A 187 28.11 11.24 -0.46
CA ARG A 187 28.46 12.66 -0.48
C ARG A 187 29.97 12.79 -0.28
N ASP A 188 30.68 13.11 -1.35
CA ASP A 188 32.09 13.49 -1.30
C ASP A 188 32.19 15.01 -1.08
N ASP A 189 33.28 15.45 -0.45
CA ASP A 189 33.52 16.87 -0.15
C ASP A 189 33.53 17.72 -1.45
N LYS A 190 33.84 17.09 -2.59
CA LYS A 190 33.81 17.71 -3.92
C LYS A 190 32.41 17.97 -4.46
N MET A 191 31.44 17.11 -4.14
CA MET A 191 30.05 17.25 -4.61
C MET A 191 29.37 18.49 -3.99
N ILE A 192 29.87 18.95 -2.84
CA ILE A 192 29.42 20.16 -2.15
C ILE A 192 29.94 21.43 -2.86
N SER A 193 31.09 21.34 -3.53
CA SER A 193 31.82 22.48 -4.10
C SER A 193 31.30 22.91 -5.49
N GLU A 194 30.87 21.97 -6.33
CA GLU A 194 30.57 22.27 -7.75
C GLU A 194 29.13 22.72 -8.02
N ALA A 195 28.25 22.73 -7.02
CA ALA A 195 26.83 22.72 -7.34
C ALA A 195 26.16 24.09 -7.58
N GLY A 196 26.78 25.28 -7.50
CA GLY A 196 26.01 26.55 -7.42
C GLY A 196 26.35 27.72 -8.37
N ILE A 197 25.31 28.20 -9.07
CA ILE A 197 25.12 29.60 -9.48
C ILE A 197 24.66 30.35 -8.20
N ASP A 198 25.31 31.46 -7.84
CA ASP A 198 25.10 32.27 -6.60
C ASP A 198 25.62 31.70 -5.26
N GLY A 199 26.49 30.68 -5.28
CA GLY A 199 27.21 30.23 -4.07
C GLY A 199 26.38 29.49 -3.01
N ARG A 200 25.10 29.18 -3.29
CA ARG A 200 24.27 28.28 -2.46
C ARG A 200 23.39 27.38 -3.32
N PRO A 201 23.92 26.24 -3.79
CA PRO A 201 23.08 25.31 -4.50
C PRO A 201 22.17 24.54 -3.55
N ILE A 202 20.87 24.58 -3.86
CA ILE A 202 19.95 23.52 -3.44
C ILE A 202 20.40 22.27 -4.20
N GLY A 203 21.35 21.54 -3.62
CA GLY A 203 21.87 20.32 -4.22
C GLY A 203 20.74 19.31 -4.46
N VAL A 204 20.91 18.46 -5.47
CA VAL A 204 19.98 17.36 -5.77
C VAL A 204 19.67 16.56 -4.50
N LEU A 205 20.67 16.35 -3.63
CA LEU A 205 20.52 15.69 -2.34
C LEU A 205 19.50 16.38 -1.41
N LEU A 206 19.57 17.71 -1.28
CA LEU A 206 18.63 18.47 -0.44
C LEU A 206 17.21 18.38 -0.99
N SER A 207 17.05 18.45 -2.31
CA SER A 207 15.77 18.29 -2.98
C SER A 207 15.19 16.88 -2.75
N MET A 208 16.03 15.85 -2.83
CA MET A 208 15.63 14.46 -2.58
C MET A 208 15.19 14.24 -1.12
N HIS A 209 15.90 14.81 -0.14
CA HIS A 209 15.47 14.78 1.27
C HIS A 209 14.10 15.45 1.46
N ALA A 210 13.88 16.63 0.86
CA ALA A 210 12.61 17.33 0.94
C ALA A 210 11.47 16.53 0.28
N CYS A 211 11.71 15.95 -0.90
CA CYS A 211 10.75 15.09 -1.58
C CYS A 211 10.42 13.82 -0.78
N SER A 212 11.42 13.17 -0.18
CA SER A 212 11.20 11.98 0.66
C SER A 212 10.26 12.28 1.82
N VAL A 213 10.51 13.38 2.54
CA VAL A 213 9.64 13.84 3.64
C VAL A 213 8.23 14.15 3.13
N LEU A 214 8.09 14.86 2.01
CA LEU A 214 6.78 15.15 1.41
C LEU A 214 5.98 13.87 1.11
N PHE A 215 6.61 12.88 0.47
CA PHE A 215 5.93 11.61 0.16
C PHE A 215 5.55 10.82 1.41
N LEU A 216 6.37 10.84 2.46
CA LEU A 216 6.02 10.24 3.76
C LEU A 216 4.77 10.90 4.38
N PHE A 217 4.66 12.23 4.30
CA PHE A 217 3.44 12.93 4.74
C PHE A 217 2.23 12.62 3.84
N LEU A 218 2.42 12.49 2.52
CA LEU A 218 1.35 12.04 1.62
C LEU A 218 0.87 10.62 1.97
N ARG A 219 1.77 9.72 2.40
CA ARG A 219 1.40 8.38 2.88
C ARG A 219 0.54 8.40 4.14
N LEU A 220 0.66 9.43 4.99
CA LEU A 220 -0.23 9.59 6.14
C LEU A 220 -1.70 9.65 5.71
N LEU A 221 -2.01 10.21 4.53
CA LEU A 221 -3.36 10.23 3.98
C LEU A 221 -3.91 8.81 3.72
N ALA A 222 -3.07 7.82 3.43
CA ALA A 222 -3.54 6.45 3.27
C ALA A 222 -4.09 5.86 4.59
N PHE A 223 -3.51 6.21 5.74
CA PHE A 223 -4.01 5.74 7.04
C PHE A 223 -5.37 6.32 7.41
N PHE A 224 -5.69 7.53 6.96
CA PHE A 224 -7.01 8.12 7.17
C PHE A 224 -8.13 7.33 6.47
N GLN A 225 -7.82 6.41 5.54
CA GLN A 225 -8.80 5.47 4.97
C GLN A 225 -9.47 4.57 6.01
N GLY A 226 -8.79 4.23 7.11
CA GLY A 226 -9.39 3.42 8.18
C GLY A 226 -10.39 4.18 9.04
N VAL A 227 -10.41 5.51 8.96
CA VAL A 227 -11.35 6.36 9.69
C VAL A 227 -12.59 6.60 8.82
N PRO A 228 -13.80 6.22 9.25
CA PRO A 228 -14.95 6.12 8.36
C PRO A 228 -15.39 7.43 7.70
N ARG A 229 -15.19 8.57 8.37
CA ARG A 229 -15.49 9.90 7.80
C ARG A 229 -14.42 10.36 6.81
N LEU A 230 -13.15 10.08 7.11
CA LEU A 230 -12.02 10.52 6.27
C LEU A 230 -11.78 9.57 5.09
N GLY A 231 -12.09 8.29 5.22
CA GLY A 231 -11.85 7.31 4.15
C GLY A 231 -12.67 7.57 2.90
N SER A 232 -13.94 7.93 3.04
CA SER A 232 -14.75 8.37 1.90
C SER A 232 -14.18 9.63 1.24
N LEU A 233 -13.63 10.57 2.03
CA LEU A 233 -13.03 11.79 1.52
C LEU A 233 -11.78 11.48 0.68
N ILE A 234 -10.89 10.63 1.19
CA ILE A 234 -9.64 10.25 0.50
C ILE A 234 -9.90 9.43 -0.76
N HIS A 235 -10.85 8.49 -0.71
CA HIS A 235 -11.25 7.76 -1.89
C HIS A 235 -11.78 8.70 -2.98
N SER A 236 -12.61 9.67 -2.59
CA SER A 236 -13.11 10.70 -3.52
C SER A 236 -11.96 11.56 -4.06
N LEU A 237 -11.02 11.98 -3.21
CA LEU A 237 -9.85 12.75 -3.60
C LEU A 237 -9.00 12.03 -4.66
N TYR A 238 -8.70 10.73 -4.49
CA TYR A 238 -7.94 10.00 -5.52
C TYR A 238 -8.65 9.94 -6.85
N ARG A 239 -9.97 9.74 -6.82
CA ARG A 239 -10.77 9.73 -8.03
C ARG A 239 -10.72 11.07 -8.75
N ILE A 240 -10.89 12.16 -8.01
CA ILE A 240 -10.76 13.54 -8.52
C ILE A 240 -9.40 13.74 -9.19
N PHE A 241 -8.30 13.29 -8.57
CA PHE A 241 -6.96 13.40 -9.16
C PHE A 241 -6.87 12.76 -10.56
N PHE A 242 -7.47 11.58 -10.75
CA PHE A 242 -7.48 10.93 -12.07
C PHE A 242 -8.47 11.57 -13.04
N GLU A 243 -9.59 12.09 -12.56
CA GLU A 243 -10.58 12.80 -13.37
C GLU A 243 -10.07 14.19 -13.84
N ILE A 244 -9.13 14.80 -13.09
CA ILE A 244 -8.44 16.04 -13.49
C ILE A 244 -7.43 15.81 -14.62
N ALA A 245 -6.88 14.59 -14.76
CA ALA A 245 -5.74 14.33 -15.64
C ALA A 245 -5.94 14.75 -17.12
N PRO A 246 -7.11 14.53 -17.76
CA PRO A 246 -7.36 15.01 -19.13
C PRO A 246 -7.31 16.53 -19.23
N PHE A 247 -7.85 17.25 -18.25
CA PHE A 247 -7.81 18.72 -18.21
C PHE A 247 -6.38 19.21 -18.00
N LEU A 248 -5.62 18.57 -17.10
CA LEU A 248 -4.21 18.88 -16.91
C LEU A 248 -3.40 18.69 -18.20
N CYS A 249 -3.70 17.65 -18.99
CA CYS A 249 -3.08 17.44 -20.30
C CYS A 249 -3.37 18.60 -21.26
N VAL A 250 -4.63 19.04 -21.34
CA VAL A 250 -5.01 20.22 -22.15
C VAL A 250 -4.28 21.48 -21.66
N THR A 251 -4.25 21.72 -20.34
CA THR A 251 -3.52 22.85 -19.75
C THR A 251 -2.03 22.82 -20.08
N ILE A 252 -1.39 21.65 -20.04
CA ILE A 252 0.03 21.49 -20.40
C ILE A 252 0.25 21.84 -21.87
N VAL A 253 -0.58 21.33 -22.78
CA VAL A 253 -0.45 21.61 -24.23
C VAL A 253 -0.62 23.10 -24.52
N VAL A 254 -1.66 23.72 -23.95
CA VAL A 254 -1.91 25.17 -24.09
C VAL A 254 -0.75 25.97 -23.51
N THR A 255 -0.32 25.64 -22.29
CA THR A 255 0.78 26.34 -21.61
C THR A 255 2.08 26.23 -22.41
N LEU A 256 2.44 25.06 -22.94
CA LEU A 256 3.65 24.89 -23.76
C LEU A 256 3.58 25.70 -25.06
N GLY A 257 2.42 25.73 -25.73
CA GLY A 257 2.22 26.53 -26.93
C GLY A 257 2.41 28.02 -26.67
N PHE A 258 1.79 28.56 -25.62
CA PHE A 258 1.96 29.95 -25.22
C PHE A 258 3.38 30.23 -24.70
N SER A 259 4.02 29.30 -24.00
CA SER A 259 5.40 29.45 -23.54
C SER A 259 6.38 29.59 -24.70
N ALA A 260 6.17 28.87 -25.80
CA ALA A 260 6.98 29.01 -27.00
C ALA A 260 6.75 30.37 -27.66
N ALA A 261 5.49 30.81 -27.77
CA ALA A 261 5.14 32.12 -28.33
C ALA A 261 5.71 33.27 -27.49
N PHE A 262 5.58 33.21 -26.16
CA PHE A 262 6.15 34.18 -25.23
C PHE A 262 7.67 34.18 -25.24
N ALA A 263 8.33 33.02 -25.35
CA ALA A 263 9.78 32.97 -25.49
C ALA A 263 10.23 33.78 -26.72
N ILE A 264 9.61 33.53 -27.89
CA ILE A 264 9.97 34.26 -29.13
C ILE A 264 9.74 35.77 -28.97
N LEU A 265 8.60 36.17 -28.40
CA LEU A 265 8.22 37.58 -28.29
C LEU A 265 9.05 38.33 -27.24
N PHE A 266 9.32 37.71 -26.09
CA PHE A 266 9.97 38.35 -24.95
C PHE A 266 11.49 38.25 -24.94
N THR A 267 12.09 37.26 -25.61
CA THR A 267 13.56 37.24 -25.77
C THR A 267 14.04 38.46 -26.56
N GLN A 268 13.25 38.97 -27.53
CA GLN A 268 13.58 40.21 -28.25
C GLN A 268 13.40 41.48 -27.41
N LEU A 269 12.50 41.44 -26.42
CA LEU A 269 12.20 42.56 -25.52
C LEU A 269 13.11 42.60 -24.29
N GLY A 270 13.95 41.57 -24.08
CA GLY A 270 14.89 41.50 -22.97
C GLY A 270 14.24 41.32 -21.60
N ILE A 271 13.05 40.71 -21.52
CA ILE A 271 12.31 40.52 -20.26
C ILE A 271 12.89 39.35 -19.47
N TYR A 272 13.13 39.56 -18.17
CA TYR A 272 13.62 38.53 -17.27
C TYR A 272 12.60 37.39 -17.11
N GLY A 273 13.07 36.15 -17.04
CA GLY A 273 12.21 34.96 -17.02
C GLY A 273 11.88 34.38 -18.41
N PHE A 274 12.15 35.09 -19.50
CA PHE A 274 12.00 34.58 -20.87
C PHE A 274 13.33 34.44 -21.62
N SER A 275 14.44 34.42 -20.88
CA SER A 275 15.80 34.26 -21.43
C SER A 275 16.09 32.86 -21.98
N SER A 276 15.34 31.86 -21.52
CA SER A 276 15.42 30.48 -22.01
C SER A 276 14.03 29.87 -22.11
N PHE A 277 13.84 28.90 -23.00
CA PHE A 277 12.56 28.21 -23.14
C PHE A 277 12.10 27.55 -21.82
N ARG A 278 13.02 26.97 -21.04
CA ARG A 278 12.71 26.38 -19.74
C ARG A 278 12.16 27.43 -18.75
N MET A 279 12.80 28.59 -18.67
CA MET A 279 12.33 29.68 -17.82
C MET A 279 11.00 30.24 -18.33
N SER A 280 10.83 30.35 -19.66
CA SER A 280 9.56 30.76 -20.27
C SER A 280 8.41 29.83 -19.86
N VAL A 281 8.61 28.50 -19.89
CA VAL A 281 7.59 27.54 -19.44
C VAL A 281 7.24 27.75 -17.97
N TYR A 282 8.24 27.92 -17.11
CA TYR A 282 8.02 28.18 -15.69
C TYR A 282 7.26 29.48 -15.45
N THR A 283 7.68 30.58 -16.07
CA THR A 283 7.06 31.90 -15.93
C THR A 283 5.65 31.91 -16.51
N THR A 284 5.42 31.28 -17.67
CA THR A 284 4.09 31.16 -18.29
C THR A 284 3.15 30.38 -17.39
N LEU A 285 3.60 29.24 -16.84
CA LEU A 285 2.83 28.46 -15.88
C LEU A 285 2.50 29.28 -14.62
N ASN A 286 3.47 30.05 -14.10
CA ASN A 286 3.26 30.90 -12.93
C ASN A 286 2.20 31.99 -13.19
N MET A 287 2.29 32.65 -14.35
CA MET A 287 1.32 33.64 -14.80
C MET A 287 -0.09 33.03 -14.93
N GLY A 288 -0.19 31.83 -15.50
CA GLY A 288 -1.47 31.17 -15.74
C GLY A 288 -2.15 30.63 -14.47
N LEU A 289 -1.38 30.20 -13.46
CA LEU A 289 -1.91 29.60 -12.23
C LEU A 289 -2.10 30.60 -11.09
N TYR A 290 -1.14 31.50 -10.89
CA TYR A 290 -1.09 32.37 -9.72
C TYR A 290 -1.43 33.82 -10.05
N GLY A 291 -1.51 34.18 -11.34
CA GLY A 291 -1.77 35.55 -11.77
C GLY A 291 -0.68 36.54 -11.34
N GLU A 292 0.51 36.04 -11.00
CA GLU A 292 1.64 36.86 -10.59
C GLU A 292 2.41 37.29 -11.85
N TYR A 293 2.28 38.57 -12.20
CA TYR A 293 3.02 39.19 -13.29
C TYR A 293 4.26 39.86 -12.70
N THR A 294 5.44 39.46 -13.22
CA THR A 294 6.75 40.13 -13.10
C THR A 294 6.94 41.06 -11.89
N GLU A 295 7.80 40.65 -10.95
CA GLU A 295 8.17 41.40 -9.73
C GLU A 295 8.76 42.81 -10.02
N TYR A 296 9.08 43.12 -11.28
CA TYR A 296 9.75 44.35 -11.69
C TYR A 296 8.83 45.34 -12.44
N GLU A 297 8.57 46.50 -11.82
CA GLU A 297 7.74 47.59 -12.35
C GLU A 297 8.17 48.07 -13.76
N ASN A 298 9.45 47.97 -14.09
CA ASN A 298 9.99 48.38 -15.39
C ASN A 298 9.65 47.41 -16.53
N GLU A 299 9.48 46.12 -16.22
CA GLU A 299 9.08 45.11 -17.21
C GLU A 299 7.62 45.30 -17.59
N TYR A 300 6.77 45.63 -16.62
CA TYR A 300 5.36 45.94 -16.84
C TYR A 300 5.17 47.07 -17.84
N LYS A 301 5.95 48.17 -17.74
CA LYS A 301 5.89 49.29 -18.70
C LYS A 301 6.27 48.86 -20.12
N THR A 302 7.22 47.95 -20.25
CA THR A 302 7.66 47.40 -21.54
C THR A 302 6.59 46.51 -22.16
N ILE A 303 5.99 45.62 -21.36
CA ILE A 303 4.86 44.76 -21.75
C ILE A 303 3.66 45.60 -22.18
N ALA A 304 3.29 46.61 -21.39
CA ALA A 304 2.15 47.50 -21.66
C ALA A 304 2.34 48.36 -22.91
N SER A 305 3.58 48.61 -23.34
CA SER A 305 3.84 49.40 -24.54
C SER A 305 3.49 48.66 -25.85
N LYS A 306 3.31 47.34 -25.82
CA LYS A 306 3.08 46.51 -27.02
C LYS A 306 1.71 45.83 -26.96
N TRP A 307 0.76 46.33 -27.75
CA TRP A 307 -0.61 45.79 -27.78
C TRP A 307 -0.67 44.29 -28.14
N GLN A 308 0.24 43.78 -28.98
CA GLN A 308 0.29 42.36 -29.38
C GLN A 308 0.55 41.44 -28.19
N VAL A 309 1.47 41.87 -27.30
CA VAL A 309 1.80 41.15 -26.07
C VAL A 309 0.56 41.09 -25.17
N MET A 310 -0.09 42.24 -24.97
CA MET A 310 -1.28 42.35 -24.14
C MET A 310 -2.41 41.45 -24.65
N VAL A 311 -2.70 41.48 -25.96
CA VAL A 311 -3.74 40.62 -26.53
C VAL A 311 -3.40 39.13 -26.35
N MET A 312 -2.15 38.72 -26.58
CA MET A 312 -1.74 37.32 -26.43
C MET A 312 -1.81 36.85 -24.98
N LEU A 313 -1.45 37.72 -24.03
CA LEU A 313 -1.53 37.48 -22.59
C LEU A 313 -2.98 37.36 -22.13
N GLU A 314 -3.85 38.29 -22.51
CA GLU A 314 -5.28 38.26 -22.17
C GLU A 314 -5.96 37.01 -22.72
N VAL A 315 -5.66 36.61 -23.96
CA VAL A 315 -6.18 35.37 -24.56
C VAL A 315 -5.69 34.14 -23.79
N TYR A 316 -4.42 34.08 -23.41
CA TYR A 316 -3.87 32.99 -22.61
C TYR A 316 -4.60 32.86 -21.26
N LEU A 317 -4.73 33.97 -20.54
CA LEU A 317 -5.39 34.02 -19.23
C LEU A 317 -6.87 33.67 -19.33
N ALA A 318 -7.58 34.19 -20.34
CA ALA A 318 -8.98 33.85 -20.58
C ALA A 318 -9.16 32.35 -20.85
N ILE A 319 -8.31 31.75 -21.70
CA ILE A 319 -8.37 30.31 -21.99
C ILE A 319 -8.09 29.49 -20.72
N ASN A 320 -7.03 29.81 -19.96
CA ASN A 320 -6.72 29.11 -18.72
C ASN A 320 -7.84 29.23 -17.69
N GLN A 321 -8.42 30.42 -17.52
CA GLN A 321 -9.52 30.64 -16.59
C GLN A 321 -10.74 29.82 -16.96
N VAL A 322 -11.08 29.73 -18.25
CA VAL A 322 -12.18 28.88 -18.74
C VAL A 322 -11.88 27.40 -18.45
N ILE A 323 -10.65 26.93 -18.68
CA ILE A 323 -10.24 25.56 -18.37
C ILE A 323 -10.37 25.28 -16.87
N PHE A 324 -9.84 26.13 -16.00
CA PHE A 324 -9.90 25.94 -14.54
C PHE A 324 -11.32 26.06 -13.98
N LEU A 325 -12.14 26.96 -14.51
CA LEU A 325 -13.53 27.08 -14.10
C LEU A 325 -14.32 25.82 -14.45
N ASN A 326 -14.16 25.32 -15.68
CA ASN A 326 -14.79 24.08 -16.12
C ASN A 326 -14.32 22.87 -15.30
N LEU A 327 -13.02 22.84 -14.95
CA LEU A 327 -12.44 21.82 -14.08
C LEU A 327 -13.11 21.80 -12.70
N ILE A 328 -13.19 22.95 -12.03
CA ILE A 328 -13.74 23.06 -10.67
C ILE A 328 -15.23 22.68 -10.66
N ILE A 329 -16.02 23.14 -11.63
CA ILE A 329 -17.45 22.82 -11.73
C ILE A 329 -17.65 21.31 -11.92
N SER A 330 -16.89 20.70 -12.83
CA SER A 330 -16.97 19.27 -13.08
C SER A 330 -16.66 18.47 -11.82
N ILE A 331 -15.61 18.85 -11.08
CA ILE A 331 -15.23 18.17 -9.83
C ILE A 331 -16.30 18.35 -8.77
N LEU A 332 -16.80 19.57 -8.56
CA LEU A 332 -17.74 19.87 -7.48
C LEU A 332 -19.06 19.13 -7.66
N SER A 333 -19.57 19.07 -8.89
CA SER A 333 -20.80 18.33 -9.21
C SER A 333 -20.65 16.85 -8.90
N ASP A 334 -19.58 16.23 -9.41
CA ASP A 334 -19.34 14.79 -9.23
C ASP A 334 -19.07 14.40 -7.78
N VAL A 335 -18.33 15.23 -7.04
CA VAL A 335 -18.03 14.97 -5.62
C VAL A 335 -19.30 15.01 -4.79
N ARG A 336 -20.15 16.02 -4.98
CA ARG A 336 -21.39 16.19 -4.20
C ARG A 336 -22.32 14.98 -4.37
N ASP A 337 -22.55 14.56 -5.60
CA ASP A 337 -23.49 13.48 -5.89
C ASP A 337 -23.00 12.13 -5.36
N ARG A 338 -21.68 11.87 -5.45
CA ARG A 338 -21.08 10.61 -5.00
C ARG A 338 -20.95 10.53 -3.47
N VAL A 339 -20.51 11.61 -2.83
CA VAL A 339 -20.31 11.64 -1.36
C VAL A 339 -21.62 11.39 -0.62
N SER A 340 -22.76 11.84 -1.17
CA SER A 340 -24.04 11.68 -0.48
C SER A 340 -24.59 10.25 -0.49
N GLN A 341 -24.40 9.47 -1.56
CA GLN A 341 -25.12 8.19 -1.72
C GLN A 341 -24.27 6.95 -1.43
N LEU A 342 -22.97 7.00 -1.74
CA LEU A 342 -22.10 5.80 -1.71
C LEU A 342 -21.04 5.84 -0.61
N SER A 343 -20.86 6.97 0.08
CA SER A 343 -19.79 7.16 1.07
C SER A 343 -19.76 6.07 2.14
N HIS A 344 -20.93 5.70 2.68
CA HIS A 344 -21.02 4.65 3.70
C HIS A 344 -20.61 3.28 3.19
N LEU A 345 -20.98 2.93 1.96
CA LEU A 345 -20.65 1.64 1.34
C LEU A 345 -19.17 1.56 0.95
N VAL A 346 -18.61 2.64 0.40
CA VAL A 346 -17.18 2.76 0.09
C VAL A 346 -16.36 2.66 1.36
N THR A 347 -16.77 3.33 2.44
CA THR A 347 -16.11 3.23 3.74
C THR A 347 -16.13 1.81 4.31
N ALA A 348 -17.23 1.08 4.16
CA ALA A 348 -17.30 -0.32 4.57
C ALA A 348 -16.35 -1.21 3.75
N TYR A 349 -16.25 -0.97 2.44
CA TYR A 349 -15.32 -1.66 1.57
C TYR A 349 -13.85 -1.40 1.93
N GLU A 350 -13.45 -0.14 2.16
CA GLU A 350 -12.05 0.15 2.53
C GLU A 350 -11.69 -0.45 3.90
N ARG A 351 -12.63 -0.43 4.86
CA ARG A 351 -12.45 -1.16 6.13
C ARG A 351 -12.31 -2.66 5.92
N ALA A 352 -13.05 -3.25 4.99
CA ALA A 352 -12.94 -4.66 4.68
C ALA A 352 -11.55 -5.03 4.15
N LYS A 353 -10.93 -4.19 3.32
CA LYS A 353 -9.53 -4.39 2.90
C LYS A 353 -8.56 -4.39 4.08
N ILE A 354 -8.70 -3.45 5.01
CA ILE A 354 -7.85 -3.38 6.21
C ILE A 354 -8.02 -4.63 7.06
N VAL A 355 -9.27 -5.10 7.23
CA VAL A 355 -9.57 -6.34 7.96
C VAL A 355 -8.92 -7.55 7.29
N LEU A 356 -9.01 -7.67 5.97
CA LEU A 356 -8.40 -8.78 5.22
C LEU A 356 -6.86 -8.74 5.29
N ASN A 357 -6.25 -7.56 5.26
CA ASN A 357 -4.81 -7.45 5.44
C ASN A 357 -4.38 -7.85 6.86
N ALA A 358 -5.14 -7.43 7.88
CA ALA A 358 -4.90 -7.85 9.26
C ALA A 358 -5.09 -9.36 9.45
N GLU A 359 -6.06 -9.96 8.76
CA GLU A 359 -6.32 -11.40 8.74
C GLU A 359 -5.14 -12.16 8.10
N ARG A 360 -4.63 -11.69 6.96
CA ARG A 360 -3.43 -12.26 6.32
C ARG A 360 -2.23 -12.27 7.27
N ILE A 361 -1.92 -11.13 7.90
CA ILE A 361 -0.80 -11.01 8.85
C ILE A 361 -1.00 -11.96 10.06
N ALA A 362 -2.23 -12.04 10.57
CA ALA A 362 -2.55 -12.94 11.67
C ALA A 362 -2.37 -14.42 11.27
N SER A 363 -2.80 -14.80 10.06
CA SER A 363 -2.66 -16.15 9.53
C SER A 363 -1.21 -16.54 9.26
N GLU A 364 -0.39 -15.63 8.73
CA GLU A 364 1.06 -15.84 8.57
C GLU A 364 1.74 -16.04 9.94
N THR A 365 1.39 -15.22 10.92
CA THR A 365 1.92 -15.33 12.28
C THR A 365 1.47 -16.62 12.97
N ALA A 366 0.21 -17.02 12.75
CA ALA A 366 -0.37 -18.26 13.30
C ALA A 366 0.24 -19.50 12.64
N GLY A 367 0.48 -19.49 11.33
CA GLY A 367 1.17 -20.55 10.60
C GLY A 367 2.57 -20.78 11.16
N LEU A 368 3.36 -19.71 11.32
CA LEU A 368 4.68 -19.78 11.96
C LEU A 368 4.61 -20.31 13.39
N ARG A 369 3.56 -19.99 14.15
CA ARG A 369 3.40 -20.46 15.53
C ARG A 369 2.97 -21.93 15.58
N GLY A 370 2.10 -22.34 14.67
CA GLY A 370 1.65 -23.72 14.48
C GLY A 370 2.78 -24.63 14.03
N GLU A 371 3.58 -24.21 13.05
CA GLU A 371 4.78 -24.92 12.62
C GLU A 371 5.82 -25.01 13.74
N ARG A 372 6.03 -23.93 14.50
CA ARG A 372 6.90 -24.02 15.70
C ARG A 372 6.36 -24.98 16.75
N HIS A 373 5.05 -25.02 16.98
CA HIS A 373 4.46 -25.98 17.92
C HIS A 373 4.57 -27.41 17.42
N LEU A 374 4.31 -27.65 16.14
CA LEU A 374 4.46 -28.97 15.51
C LEU A 374 5.93 -29.41 15.47
N HIS A 375 6.87 -28.49 15.21
CA HIS A 375 8.30 -28.79 15.23
C HIS A 375 8.84 -29.02 16.64
N ILE A 376 8.38 -28.24 17.64
CA ILE A 376 8.71 -28.49 19.04
C ILE A 376 8.10 -29.82 19.50
N GLN A 377 6.88 -30.16 19.07
CA GLN A 377 6.26 -31.46 19.35
C GLN A 377 7.01 -32.61 18.67
N SER A 378 7.44 -32.47 17.41
CA SER A 378 8.23 -33.51 16.74
C SER A 378 9.59 -33.72 17.40
N LEU A 379 10.26 -32.64 17.86
CA LEU A 379 11.51 -32.73 18.62
C LEU A 379 11.31 -33.38 19.99
N LEU A 380 10.18 -33.09 20.66
CA LEU A 380 9.81 -33.76 21.91
C LEU A 380 9.51 -35.24 21.70
N ASP A 381 8.79 -35.61 20.65
CA ASP A 381 8.47 -37.00 20.32
C ASP A 381 9.72 -37.79 19.91
N GLU A 382 10.63 -37.18 19.15
CA GLU A 382 11.94 -37.77 18.84
C GLU A 382 12.76 -37.97 20.13
N GLY A 383 12.81 -36.97 21.01
CA GLY A 383 13.49 -37.05 22.31
C GLY A 383 12.92 -38.13 23.22
N ILE A 384 11.59 -38.23 23.33
CA ILE A 384 10.90 -39.27 24.11
C ILE A 384 11.15 -40.66 23.50
N SER A 385 11.17 -40.79 22.17
CA SER A 385 11.51 -42.04 21.50
C SER A 385 12.97 -42.45 21.72
N GLY A 386 13.89 -41.47 21.82
CA GLY A 386 15.30 -41.66 22.12
C GLY A 386 15.51 -42.12 23.56
N ILE A 387 14.85 -41.47 24.52
CA ILE A 387 14.88 -41.86 25.94
C ILE A 387 14.23 -43.24 26.12
N SER A 388 13.12 -43.53 25.44
CA SER A 388 12.49 -44.86 25.48
C SER A 388 13.42 -45.95 24.96
N ARG A 389 14.18 -45.68 23.88
CA ARG A 389 15.20 -46.60 23.35
C ARG A 389 16.37 -46.77 24.33
N ALA A 390 16.88 -45.69 24.92
CA ALA A 390 17.94 -45.75 25.93
C ALA A 390 17.50 -46.53 27.19
N VAL A 391 16.27 -46.31 27.67
CA VAL A 391 15.69 -47.05 28.80
C VAL A 391 15.38 -48.51 28.46
N LYS A 392 15.10 -48.83 27.19
CA LYS A 392 14.95 -50.22 26.74
C LYS A 392 16.28 -50.98 26.74
N ILE A 393 17.39 -50.28 26.46
CA ILE A 393 18.74 -50.85 26.52
C ILE A 393 19.13 -51.10 27.98
N ASP A 394 18.73 -50.23 28.91
CA ASP A 394 19.06 -50.39 30.34
C ASP A 394 18.12 -51.36 31.10
N LYS A 395 16.92 -51.62 30.58
CA LYS A 395 16.00 -52.65 31.12
C LYS A 395 16.47 -54.09 30.94
N PHE A 396 17.58 -54.32 30.26
CA PHE A 396 18.25 -55.61 30.26
C PHE A 396 19.13 -55.83 31.51
N SER A 397 19.29 -54.81 32.39
CA SER A 397 20.19 -54.89 33.55
C SER A 397 19.50 -54.95 34.93
N GLN A 398 18.29 -54.39 35.16
CA GLN A 398 17.70 -54.37 36.51
C GLN A 398 16.17 -54.46 36.59
N GLY A 399 15.68 -55.50 37.28
CA GLY A 399 14.27 -55.86 37.41
C GLY A 399 13.43 -55.11 38.47
N ARG A 400 13.59 -53.80 38.70
CA ARG A 400 12.81 -53.09 39.76
C ARG A 400 12.19 -51.72 39.45
N THR A 401 12.22 -51.20 38.22
CA THR A 401 11.75 -49.82 37.90
C THR A 401 10.44 -49.70 37.11
N SER A 402 9.59 -50.74 37.04
CA SER A 402 8.41 -50.76 36.16
C SER A 402 7.21 -49.92 36.63
N VAL A 403 7.09 -49.62 37.92
CA VAL A 403 5.88 -49.00 38.50
C VAL A 403 5.87 -47.48 38.37
N MET A 404 7.03 -46.82 38.45
CA MET A 404 7.12 -45.36 38.42
C MET A 404 6.94 -44.79 36.99
N LEU A 405 7.38 -45.54 35.98
CA LEU A 405 7.28 -45.16 34.56
C LEU A 405 5.84 -45.20 34.01
N LYS A 406 4.98 -46.08 34.55
CA LYS A 406 3.54 -46.12 34.21
C LYS A 406 2.77 -44.91 34.76
N ARG A 407 3.20 -44.33 35.88
CA ARG A 407 2.61 -43.09 36.42
C ARG A 407 3.05 -41.84 35.67
N LEU A 408 4.29 -41.79 35.19
CA LEU A 408 4.80 -40.66 34.39
C LEU A 408 4.20 -40.61 32.98
N THR A 409 3.99 -41.76 32.35
CA THR A 409 3.37 -41.83 31.00
C THR A 409 1.87 -41.48 30.99
N SER A 410 1.15 -41.72 32.08
CA SER A 410 -0.26 -41.32 32.22
C SER A 410 -0.44 -39.82 32.51
N PHE A 411 0.56 -39.15 33.09
CA PHE A 411 0.51 -37.71 33.36
C PHE A 411 0.83 -36.84 32.13
N ILE A 412 1.50 -37.40 31.12
CA ILE A 412 1.97 -36.67 29.93
C ILE A 412 0.99 -36.82 28.74
N SER A 413 0.02 -37.73 28.82
CA SER A 413 -0.96 -37.93 27.75
C SER A 413 -2.00 -36.79 27.76
N PRO A 414 -2.05 -35.91 26.73
CA PRO A 414 -3.06 -34.87 26.66
C PRO A 414 -4.47 -35.49 26.58
N PRO A 415 -5.50 -34.81 27.10
CA PRO A 415 -6.88 -35.29 27.02
C PRO A 415 -7.26 -35.48 25.55
N LYS A 416 -7.70 -36.69 25.21
CA LYS A 416 -8.30 -36.98 23.90
C LYS A 416 -9.55 -36.11 23.78
N LEU A 417 -9.47 -35.04 22.98
CA LEU A 417 -10.67 -34.39 22.47
C LEU A 417 -11.34 -35.41 21.56
N ASP A 418 -12.43 -36.01 22.02
CA ASP A 418 -13.27 -36.86 21.18
C ASP A 418 -13.73 -36.04 19.99
N SER A 419 -13.30 -36.46 18.80
CA SER A 419 -13.65 -35.88 17.51
C SER A 419 -15.13 -36.13 17.23
N VAL A 420 -16.00 -35.34 17.84
CA VAL A 420 -17.40 -35.25 17.43
C VAL A 420 -17.38 -34.70 16.01
N ALA A 421 -17.77 -35.53 15.05
CA ALA A 421 -17.92 -35.15 13.65
C ALA A 421 -19.06 -34.12 13.51
N ILE A 422 -18.73 -32.86 13.73
CA ILE A 422 -19.63 -31.74 13.46
C ILE A 422 -19.79 -31.68 11.95
N GLN A 423 -20.99 -31.96 11.44
CA GLN A 423 -21.26 -31.79 10.02
C GLN A 423 -21.05 -30.31 9.64
N PRO A 424 -20.22 -30.02 8.61
CA PRO A 424 -19.94 -28.64 8.23
C PRO A 424 -21.23 -27.97 7.77
N ARG A 425 -21.54 -26.81 8.36
CA ARG A 425 -22.61 -25.94 7.87
C ARG A 425 -22.08 -25.19 6.64
N TRP A 426 -22.83 -25.19 5.54
CA TRP A 426 -22.40 -24.58 4.27
C TRP A 426 -23.15 -23.27 4.00
N LEU A 427 -22.43 -22.23 3.60
CA LEU A 427 -23.00 -21.01 3.01
C LEU A 427 -22.92 -21.10 1.49
N HIS A 428 -24.05 -20.95 0.80
CA HIS A 428 -24.08 -20.90 -0.66
C HIS A 428 -23.96 -19.46 -1.15
N VAL A 429 -22.89 -19.13 -1.88
CA VAL A 429 -22.64 -17.82 -2.48
C VAL A 429 -22.74 -17.94 -4.00
N LEU A 430 -23.65 -17.20 -4.63
CA LEU A 430 -23.81 -17.22 -6.09
C LEU A 430 -22.84 -16.22 -6.75
N VAL A 431 -21.95 -16.71 -7.62
CA VAL A 431 -20.92 -15.94 -8.34
C VAL A 431 -21.10 -16.15 -9.85
N PRO A 432 -21.03 -15.13 -10.71
CA PRO A 432 -21.16 -15.30 -12.16
C PRO A 432 -20.07 -16.22 -12.77
N ALA A 433 -20.45 -17.19 -13.61
CA ALA A 433 -19.57 -18.24 -14.18
C ALA A 433 -18.40 -17.70 -15.03
N ALA A 434 -18.56 -16.52 -15.65
CA ALA A 434 -17.50 -15.89 -16.43
C ALA A 434 -16.18 -15.66 -15.64
N ARG A 435 -16.23 -15.63 -14.29
CA ARG A 435 -15.07 -15.36 -13.44
C ARG A 435 -14.23 -16.59 -13.06
N VAL A 436 -14.80 -17.77 -12.99
CA VAL A 436 -14.08 -18.97 -12.49
C VAL A 436 -13.08 -19.51 -13.51
N ARG A 437 -13.32 -19.25 -14.81
CA ARG A 437 -12.34 -19.57 -15.86
C ARG A 437 -11.09 -18.69 -15.82
N ALA A 438 -11.20 -17.42 -15.41
CA ALA A 438 -10.06 -16.50 -15.38
C ALA A 438 -9.10 -16.74 -14.19
N SER A 439 -9.55 -17.36 -13.11
CA SER A 439 -8.71 -17.68 -11.95
C SER A 439 -8.10 -19.10 -11.99
N THR A 440 -8.54 -19.96 -12.90
CA THR A 440 -8.07 -21.34 -13.05
C THR A 440 -7.12 -21.53 -14.24
N THR A 441 -7.05 -20.56 -15.16
CA THR A 441 -5.96 -20.48 -16.13
C THR A 441 -4.68 -20.07 -15.41
N ASN A 442 -3.83 -21.06 -15.15
CA ASN A 442 -2.46 -20.89 -14.70
C ASN A 442 -1.77 -19.84 -15.60
N PRO A 443 -1.24 -18.72 -15.08
CA PRO A 443 -0.61 -17.67 -15.90
C PRO A 443 0.75 -18.09 -16.50
N TRP A 444 1.06 -19.39 -16.49
CA TRP A 444 2.32 -19.98 -16.95
C TRP A 444 2.13 -21.09 -17.98
N ASN A 445 0.99 -21.10 -18.70
CA ASN A 445 0.81 -21.88 -19.92
C ASN A 445 0.48 -20.96 -21.09
#